data_AF-A0AAU5WR00-F1
#
_entry.id   AF-A0AAU5WR00-F1
#
_cell.length_a   1.000
_cell.length_b   1.000
_cell.length_c   1.000
_cell.angle_alpha   90.00
_cell.angle_beta   90.00
_cell.angle_gamma   90.00
#
_symmetry.space_group_name_H-M   'P 1'
#
loop_
_entity.id
_entity.type
_entity.pdbx_description
1 polymer ?
#
loop_
_entity_poly.entity_id
_entity_poly.type
_entity_poly.pdbx_seq_one_letter_code
_entity_poly.pdbx_strand_id
1 'polypeptide(L)' 'MMLAHAFLAVTAAAERHDRPVSDGLIPLTGNEIQHLFAAMISPIHDLAHRLRWSHWRRRHQARACHCHFRTQAAALP' A
#
# COMPACT_ATOMS: atom_id res chain seq x y z
N MET A 1 -16.11 -2.20 7.70
CA MET A 1 -16.40 -0.88 7.09
C MET A 1 -17.02 0.16 8.05
N MET A 2 -16.82 0.06 9.37
CA MET A 2 -17.23 1.12 10.34
C MET A 2 -16.07 2.02 10.79
N LEU A 3 -14.84 1.49 10.81
CA LEU A 3 -13.67 2.24 11.29
C LEU A 3 -13.33 3.47 10.44
N ALA A 4 -13.51 3.39 9.11
CA ALA A 4 -13.20 4.50 8.20
C ALA A 4 -14.07 5.74 8.50
N HIS A 5 -15.36 5.53 8.75
CA HIS A 5 -16.30 6.60 9.07
C HIS A 5 -16.06 7.16 10.48
N ALA A 6 -15.74 6.30 11.46
CA ALA A 6 -15.38 6.75 12.81
C ALA A 6 -14.10 7.59 12.80
N PHE A 7 -13.11 7.18 12.02
CA PHE A 7 -11.87 7.94 11.85
C PHE A 7 -12.12 9.31 11.24
N LEU A 8 -12.93 9.37 10.17
CA LEU A 8 -13.26 10.61 9.46
C LEU A 8 -14.10 11.56 10.34
N ALA A 9 -15.01 11.03 11.17
CA ALA A 9 -15.79 11.81 12.12
C ALA A 9 -14.93 12.40 13.25
N VAL A 10 -14.00 11.61 13.81
CA VAL A 10 -13.10 12.07 14.88
C VAL A 10 -12.11 13.12 14.37
N THR A 11 -11.55 12.95 13.17
CA THR A 11 -10.66 13.95 12.55
C THR A 11 -11.40 15.25 12.23
N ALA A 12 -12.61 15.18 11.68
CA ALA A 12 -13.42 16.37 11.42
C ALA A 12 -13.83 17.13 12.69
N ALA A 13 -14.05 16.41 13.81
CA ALA A 13 -14.36 17.02 15.10
C ALA A 13 -13.13 17.68 15.74
N ALA A 14 -11.95 17.05 15.65
CA ALA A 14 -10.69 17.59 16.15
C ALA A 14 -10.29 18.89 15.42
N GLU A 15 -10.40 18.91 14.08
CA GLU A 15 -10.13 20.10 13.26
C GLU A 15 -11.02 21.31 13.61
N ARG A 16 -12.28 21.06 13.99
CA ARG A 16 -13.19 22.14 14.44
C ARG A 16 -12.85 22.66 15.82
N HIS A 17 -12.29 21.81 16.67
CA HIS A 17 -11.97 22.13 18.06
C HIS A 17 -10.64 22.90 18.16
N ASP A 18 -9.65 22.50 17.35
CA ASP A 18 -8.28 23.04 17.36
C ASP A 18 -8.11 24.22 16.39
N ARG A 19 -9.10 25.10 16.27
CA ARG A 19 -9.01 26.30 15.42
C ARG A 19 -8.69 27.55 16.26
N PRO A 20 -7.47 27.75 16.77
CA PRO A 20 -7.01 29.10 17.08
C PRO A 20 -6.77 29.84 15.76
N VAL A 21 -6.99 31.14 15.80
CA VAL A 21 -6.73 32.09 14.71
C VAL A 21 -5.31 31.87 14.17
N SER A 22 -5.18 31.34 12.96
CA SER A 22 -3.89 30.89 12.40
C SER A 22 -3.12 32.04 11.72
N ASP A 23 -1.82 32.09 12.01
CA ASP A 23 -0.76 33.02 11.56
C ASP A 23 -0.49 32.97 10.03
N GLY A 24 -1.51 33.23 9.20
CA GLY A 24 -1.34 33.33 7.74
C GLY A 24 -1.09 32.00 7.01
N LEU A 25 -1.11 30.87 7.72
CA LEU A 25 -1.17 29.53 7.13
C LEU A 25 -2.63 29.14 6.85
N ILE A 26 -2.88 28.60 5.65
CA ILE A 26 -4.19 28.08 5.28
C ILE A 26 -4.53 26.94 6.26
N PRO A 27 -5.76 26.89 6.82
CA PRO A 27 -6.18 25.78 7.67
C PRO A 27 -5.95 24.44 6.96
N LEU A 28 -5.46 23.43 7.69
CA LEU A 28 -5.30 22.09 7.13
C LEU A 28 -6.63 21.67 6.49
N THR A 29 -6.61 21.46 5.19
CA THR A 29 -7.82 21.02 4.51
C THR A 29 -8.04 19.55 4.85
N GLY A 30 -9.30 19.10 4.92
CA GLY A 30 -9.59 17.67 5.09
C GLY A 30 -8.90 16.78 4.05
N ASN A 31 -8.54 17.34 2.89
CA ASN A 31 -7.76 16.68 1.86
C ASN A 31 -6.29 16.46 2.26
N GLU A 32 -5.66 17.42 2.94
CA GLU A 32 -4.30 17.27 3.47
C GLU A 32 -4.22 16.25 4.60
N ILE A 33 -5.21 16.22 5.48
CA ILE A 33 -5.29 15.22 6.55
C ILE A 33 -5.43 13.83 5.95
N GLN A 34 -6.27 13.66 4.93
CA GLN A 34 -6.37 12.40 4.18
C GLN A 34 -5.05 12.03 3.50
N HIS A 35 -4.33 12.99 2.92
CA HIS A 35 -3.06 12.74 2.26
C HIS A 35 -1.96 12.31 3.26
N LEU A 36 -1.87 12.99 4.41
CA LEU A 36 -0.94 12.66 5.48
C LEU A 36 -1.28 11.30 6.11
N PHE A 37 -2.56 11.03 6.32
CA PHE A 37 -3.01 9.73 6.80
C PHE A 37 -2.66 8.63 5.78
N ALA A 38 -3.02 8.81 4.51
CA ALA A 38 -2.67 7.86 3.45
C ALA A 38 -1.16 7.61 3.36
N ALA A 39 -0.32 8.65 3.50
CA ALA A 39 1.13 8.52 3.52
C ALA A 39 1.63 7.73 4.75
N MET A 40 1.00 7.91 5.91
CA MET A 40 1.37 7.24 7.16
C MET A 40 0.93 5.77 7.20
N ILE A 41 -0.22 5.44 6.61
CA ILE A 41 -0.69 4.05 6.46
C ILE A 41 -0.10 3.40 5.21
N SER A 42 0.53 4.16 4.31
CA SER A 42 1.16 3.64 3.09
C SER A 42 2.29 2.69 3.49
N PRO A 43 2.20 1.38 3.19
CA PRO A 43 2.78 0.42 4.09
C PRO A 43 4.20 0.06 3.65
N ILE A 44 5.15 0.24 4.55
CA ILE A 44 6.43 -0.51 4.55
C ILE A 44 6.15 -2.04 4.53
N HIS A 45 4.96 -2.47 5.00
CA HIS A 45 4.44 -3.83 4.89
C HIS A 45 4.19 -4.31 3.45
N ASP A 46 3.97 -3.40 2.50
CA ASP A 46 3.76 -3.74 1.09
C ASP A 46 5.08 -4.19 0.44
N LEU A 47 6.24 -3.69 0.90
CA LEU A 47 7.53 -4.12 0.36
C LEU A 47 7.81 -5.60 0.68
N ALA A 48 7.60 -6.04 1.92
CA ALA A 48 7.78 -7.44 2.30
C ALA A 48 6.79 -8.37 1.58
N HIS A 49 5.56 -7.90 1.37
CA HIS A 49 4.55 -8.62 0.59
C HIS A 49 4.93 -8.71 -0.89
N ARG A 50 5.36 -7.59 -1.50
CA ARG A 50 5.84 -7.52 -2.89
C ARG A 50 7.08 -8.38 -3.12
N LEU A 51 8.03 -8.40 -2.17
CA LEU A 51 9.21 -9.26 -2.23
C LEU A 51 8.82 -10.74 -2.16
N ARG A 52 7.91 -11.10 -1.27
CA ARG A 52 7.39 -12.48 -1.14
C ARG A 52 6.65 -12.91 -2.40
N TRP A 53 5.82 -12.04 -2.95
CA TRP A 53 5.11 -12.25 -4.21
C TRP A 53 6.07 -12.40 -5.39
N SER A 54 7.10 -11.55 -5.46
CA SER A 54 8.16 -11.63 -6.47
C SER A 54 8.93 -12.96 -6.38
N HIS A 55 9.29 -13.37 -5.16
CA HIS A 55 9.99 -14.63 -4.92
C HIS A 55 9.14 -15.84 -5.35
N TRP A 56 7.86 -15.86 -4.96
CA TRP A 56 6.93 -16.90 -5.37
C TRP A 56 6.82 -16.99 -6.91
N ARG A 57 6.67 -15.84 -7.58
CA ARG A 57 6.54 -15.77 -9.04
C ARG A 57 7.78 -16.30 -9.75
N ARG A 58 8.98 -15.88 -9.31
CA ARG A 58 10.26 -16.35 -9.88
C ARG A 58 10.46 -17.85 -9.67
N ARG A 59 10.11 -18.39 -8.50
CA ARG A 59 10.16 -19.84 -8.25
C ARG A 59 9.23 -20.60 -9.18
N HIS A 60 8.05 -20.05 -9.44
CA HIS A 60 7.09 -20.66 -10.36
C HIS A 60 7.58 -20.62 -11.81
N GLN A 61 8.16 -19.49 -12.25
CA GLN A 61 8.78 -19.35 -13.56
C GLN A 61 9.96 -20.32 -13.74
N ALA A 62 10.82 -20.47 -12.75
CA ALA A 62 11.92 -21.42 -12.78
C ALA A 62 11.42 -22.87 -12.91
N ARG A 63 10.32 -23.22 -12.22
CA ARG A 63 9.68 -24.53 -12.37
C ARG A 63 9.13 -24.74 -13.78
N ALA A 64 8.43 -23.76 -14.34
CA ALA A 64 7.94 -23.82 -15.71
C ALA A 64 9.09 -23.97 -16.72
N CYS A 65 10.15 -23.17 -16.56
CA CYS A 65 11.35 -23.23 -17.39
C CYS A 65 12.04 -24.60 -17.29
N HIS A 66 12.18 -25.15 -16.09
CA HIS A 66 12.77 -26.48 -15.89
C HIS A 66 11.94 -27.59 -16.54
N CYS A 67 10.61 -27.56 -16.40
CA CYS A 67 9.74 -28.50 -17.11
C CYS A 67 9.88 -28.36 -18.63
N HIS A 68 9.89 -27.12 -19.13
CA HIS A 68 10.05 -26.85 -20.56
C HIS A 68 11.41 -27.34 -21.09
N PHE A 69 12.51 -27.07 -20.38
CA PHE A 69 13.84 -27.59 -20.73
C PHE A 69 13.89 -29.12 -20.68
N ARG A 70 13.28 -29.77 -19.68
CA ARG A 70 13.20 -31.24 -19.63
C ARG A 70 12.44 -31.83 -20.81
N THR A 71 11.33 -31.22 -21.21
CA THR A 71 10.57 -31.66 -22.38
C THR A 71 11.35 -31.41 -23.67
N GLN A 72 12.05 -30.28 -23.80
CA GLN A 72 12.91 -29.99 -24.95
C GLN A 72 14.10 -30.94 -25.03
N ALA A 73 14.77 -31.23 -23.91
CA ALA A 73 15.90 -32.17 -23.88
C ALA A 73 15.47 -33.62 -24.17
N ALA A 74 14.24 -34.00 -23.82
CA ALA A 74 13.67 -35.30 -24.19
C ALA A 74 13.19 -35.35 -25.65
N ALA A 75 13.06 -34.20 -26.32
CA ALA A 75 12.63 -34.07 -27.71
C ALA A 75 13.79 -33.84 -28.70
N LEU A 76 15.01 -33.56 -28.21
CA LEU A 76 16.22 -33.63 -29.04
C LEU A 76 16.64 -35.12 -29.19
N PRO A 77 16.95 -35.59 -30.41
CA PRO A 77 17.21 -37.00 -30.75
C PRO A 77 18.55 -37.53 -30.21
#